data_AF-A0A971MSF5-F1
#
_entry.id   AF-A0A971MSF5-F1
#
_cell.length_a   1.000
_cell.length_b   1.000
_cell.length_c   1.000
_cell.angle_alpha   90.00
_cell.angle_beta   90.00
_cell.angle_gamma   90.00
#
_symmetry.space_group_name_H-M   'P 1'
#
loop_
_entity.id
_entity.type
_entity.pdbx_description
1 polymer ?
#
loop_
_entity_poly.entity_id
_entity_poly.type
_entity_poly.pdbx_seq_one_letter_code
_entity_poly.pdbx_strand_id
1 'polypeptide(L)'
;MGEIKIDLNRFDLMGFMGVIFNFLRLKEIWPEVVYFSEDGEPLKLEADAINRDSIQELLFQGKIIFLPFSDINVGEPIPCADGGQYLIIGSDEFDEEVGVSANEIELVGFLIRVSEAVLEICPAVFRGGEYETVNLMELEEDLKEFSEPMDRFVNKFVKN
;
A
#
# COMPACT_ATOMS: atom_id res chain seq x y z
N MET A 1 -9.21 4.31 -6.25
CA MET A 1 -9.40 2.85 -6.41
C MET A 1 -10.27 2.36 -5.26
N GLY A 2 -11.23 1.46 -5.49
CA GLY A 2 -12.01 0.84 -4.41
C GLY A 2 -11.38 -0.48 -3.94
N GLU A 3 -12.05 -1.18 -3.02
CA GLU A 3 -11.69 -2.57 -2.65
C GLU A 3 -11.79 -3.47 -3.89
N ILE A 4 -10.75 -4.29 -4.11
CA ILE A 4 -10.69 -5.29 -5.17
C ILE A 4 -10.74 -6.68 -4.55
N LYS A 5 -11.65 -7.54 -5.03
CA LYS A 5 -11.75 -8.96 -4.65
C LYS A 5 -11.51 -9.84 -5.86
N ILE A 6 -10.46 -10.65 -5.84
CA ILE A 6 -10.05 -11.50 -6.95
C ILE A 6 -9.81 -12.92 -6.44
N ASP A 7 -10.23 -13.93 -7.20
CA ASP A 7 -9.85 -15.32 -6.94
C ASP A 7 -8.32 -15.45 -6.95
N LEU A 8 -7.75 -15.97 -5.87
CA LEU A 8 -6.30 -16.04 -5.69
C LEU A 8 -5.60 -16.76 -6.86
N ASN A 9 -6.23 -17.75 -7.48
CA ASN A 9 -5.65 -18.47 -8.61
C ASN A 9 -5.53 -17.60 -9.87
N ARG A 10 -6.41 -16.59 -9.99
CA ARG A 10 -6.42 -15.61 -11.07
C ARG A 10 -5.47 -14.43 -10.83
N PHE A 11 -4.73 -14.42 -9.73
CA PHE A 11 -3.79 -13.35 -9.41
C PHE A 11 -2.35 -13.91 -9.29
N ASP A 12 -1.38 -13.19 -9.84
CA ASP A 12 0.04 -13.45 -9.61
C ASP A 12 0.52 -12.74 -8.34
N LEU A 13 0.13 -13.28 -7.18
CA LEU A 13 0.48 -12.73 -5.88
C LEU A 13 2.01 -12.65 -5.66
N MET A 14 2.74 -13.64 -6.18
CA MET A 14 4.20 -13.71 -6.03
C MET A 14 4.92 -12.67 -6.88
N GLY A 15 4.45 -12.44 -8.11
CA GLY A 15 4.93 -11.34 -8.95
C GLY A 15 4.62 -9.98 -8.32
N PHE A 16 3.39 -9.79 -7.84
CA PHE A 16 2.94 -8.56 -7.19
C PHE A 16 3.83 -8.20 -5.98
N MET A 17 3.97 -9.13 -5.03
CA MET A 17 4.83 -8.93 -3.87
C MET A 17 6.30 -8.72 -4.29
N GLY A 18 6.79 -9.48 -5.27
CA GLY A 18 8.17 -9.38 -5.74
C GLY A 18 8.53 -7.99 -6.27
N VAL A 19 7.60 -7.33 -6.99
CA VAL A 19 7.81 -5.98 -7.50
C VAL A 19 7.82 -4.95 -6.35
N ILE A 20 6.91 -5.07 -5.39
CA ILE A 20 6.89 -4.21 -4.19
C ILE A 20 8.18 -4.37 -3.39
N PHE A 21 8.60 -5.60 -3.06
CA PHE A 21 9.83 -5.83 -2.29
C PHE A 21 11.06 -5.30 -2.99
N ASN A 22 11.12 -5.41 -4.32
CA ASN A 22 12.22 -4.83 -5.08
C ASN A 22 12.22 -3.30 -4.98
N PHE A 23 11.05 -2.65 -5.03
CA PHE A 23 10.93 -1.21 -4.83
C PHE A 23 11.39 -0.78 -3.43
N LEU A 24 10.89 -1.43 -2.37
CA LEU A 24 11.28 -1.13 -0.98
C LEU A 24 12.79 -1.22 -0.78
N ARG A 25 13.40 -2.28 -1.30
CA ARG A 25 14.86 -2.48 -1.27
C ARG A 25 15.62 -1.37 -2.00
N LEU A 26 15.13 -0.94 -3.17
CA LEU A 26 15.81 0.08 -3.98
C LEU A 26 15.71 1.48 -3.39
N LYS A 27 14.64 1.76 -2.64
CA LYS A 27 14.40 3.06 -2.03
C LYS A 27 14.86 3.16 -0.59
N GLU A 28 15.45 2.09 -0.06
CA GLU A 28 15.80 2.00 1.36
C GLU A 28 14.60 2.33 2.26
N ILE A 29 13.38 2.08 1.74
CA ILE A 29 12.14 2.12 2.51
C ILE A 29 12.17 0.83 3.31
N TRP A 30 12.87 0.87 4.44
CA TRP A 30 13.03 -0.28 5.30
C TRP A 30 11.65 -0.73 5.72
N PRO A 31 11.28 -2.00 5.49
CA PRO A 31 9.88 -2.32 5.44
C PRO A 31 9.34 -2.31 6.87
N GLU A 32 8.51 -1.33 7.20
CA GLU A 32 7.54 -1.48 8.27
C GLU A 32 6.36 -2.28 7.72
N VAL A 33 6.59 -3.54 7.33
CA VAL A 33 5.46 -4.39 6.96
C VAL A 33 4.71 -4.69 8.23
N VAL A 34 3.51 -4.13 8.34
CA VAL A 34 2.62 -4.33 9.47
C VAL A 34 1.57 -5.35 9.09
N TYR A 35 1.31 -6.25 10.02
CA TYR A 35 0.20 -7.17 9.96
C TYR A 35 -0.69 -6.98 11.17
N PHE A 36 -1.97 -7.31 11.04
CA PHE A 36 -2.91 -7.20 12.15
C PHE A 36 -2.99 -8.53 12.90
N SER A 37 -2.86 -8.47 14.22
CA SER A 37 -2.99 -9.62 15.11
C SER A 37 -4.43 -10.15 15.13
N GLU A 38 -4.67 -11.28 15.81
CA GLU A 38 -6.04 -11.81 15.97
C GLU A 38 -6.95 -10.85 16.74
N ASP A 39 -6.36 -10.00 17.59
CA ASP A 39 -7.08 -8.99 18.38
C ASP A 39 -7.31 -7.69 17.59
N GLY A 40 -6.86 -7.62 16.33
CA GLY A 40 -7.00 -6.45 15.48
C GLY A 40 -5.96 -5.36 15.72
N GLU A 41 -4.97 -5.61 16.59
CA GLU A 41 -3.88 -4.68 16.86
C GLU A 41 -2.79 -4.76 15.77
N PRO A 42 -2.25 -3.63 15.32
CA PRO A 42 -1.15 -3.62 14.36
C PRO A 42 0.13 -4.17 15.02
N LEU A 43 0.77 -5.12 14.35
CA LEU A 43 2.07 -5.70 14.72
C LEU A 43 3.07 -5.47 13.59
N LYS A 44 4.24 -4.94 13.93
CA LYS A 44 5.33 -4.78 12.98
C LYS A 44 6.06 -6.11 12.79
N LEU A 45 6.40 -6.46 11.55
CA LEU A 45 7.41 -7.46 11.29
C LEU A 45 8.79 -6.85 11.50
N GLU A 46 9.66 -7.58 12.18
CA GLU A 46 11.08 -7.23 12.24
C GLU A 46 11.71 -7.33 10.85
N ALA A 47 12.61 -6.40 10.52
CA ALA A 47 13.14 -6.27 9.16
C ALA A 47 13.83 -7.54 8.62
N ASP A 48 14.40 -8.37 9.50
CA ASP A 48 15.03 -9.65 9.17
C ASP A 48 14.01 -10.77 8.88
N ALA A 49 12.77 -10.63 9.39
CA ALA A 49 11.66 -11.54 9.11
C ALA A 49 10.90 -11.19 7.83
N ILE A 50 11.13 -10.00 7.25
CA ILE A 50 10.39 -9.54 6.07
C ILE A 50 11.00 -10.11 4.80
N ASN A 51 10.44 -11.24 4.38
CA ASN A 51 10.67 -11.81 3.07
C ASN A 51 9.34 -12.27 2.46
N ARG A 52 9.36 -12.52 1.15
CA ARG A 52 8.18 -12.93 0.38
C ARG A 52 7.46 -14.15 0.96
N ASP A 53 8.22 -15.13 1.47
CA ASP A 53 7.67 -16.40 1.94
C ASP A 53 7.00 -16.20 3.33
N SER A 54 7.59 -15.40 4.22
CA SER A 54 6.99 -15.03 5.51
C SER A 54 5.70 -14.23 5.36
N ILE A 55 5.62 -13.34 4.38
CA ILE A 55 4.40 -12.58 4.06
C ILE A 55 3.33 -13.50 3.49
N GLN A 56 3.70 -14.44 2.62
CA GLN A 56 2.77 -15.43 2.10
C GLN A 56 2.18 -16.29 3.22
N GLU A 57 3.02 -16.73 4.17
CA GLU A 57 2.57 -17.49 5.33
C GLU A 57 1.55 -16.70 6.16
N LEU A 58 1.81 -15.43 6.44
CA LEU A 58 0.88 -14.57 7.18
C LEU A 58 -0.45 -14.36 6.43
N LEU A 59 -0.40 -14.15 5.10
CA LEU A 59 -1.62 -14.05 4.30
C LEU A 59 -2.47 -15.32 4.37
N PHE A 60 -1.83 -16.50 4.31
CA PHE A 60 -2.53 -17.79 4.41
C PHE A 60 -3.00 -18.12 5.83
N GLN A 61 -2.47 -17.45 6.85
CA GLN A 61 -3.03 -17.43 8.20
C GLN A 61 -4.21 -16.44 8.33
N GLY A 62 -4.63 -15.80 7.25
CA GLY A 62 -5.73 -14.84 7.23
C GLY A 62 -5.36 -13.46 7.79
N LYS A 63 -4.07 -13.17 7.98
CA LYS A 63 -3.62 -11.87 8.46
C LYS A 63 -3.80 -10.82 7.37
N ILE A 64 -4.16 -9.61 7.79
CA ILE A 64 -4.14 -8.42 6.93
C ILE A 64 -2.74 -7.86 6.96
N ILE A 65 -2.18 -7.50 5.80
CA ILE A 65 -0.80 -7.01 5.67
C ILE A 65 -0.80 -5.71 4.88
N PHE A 66 -0.07 -4.71 5.35
CA PHE A 66 0.22 -3.51 4.58
C PHE A 66 1.45 -3.71 3.69
N LEU A 67 1.31 -3.39 2.40
CA LEU A 67 2.38 -3.38 1.42
C LEU A 67 2.53 -1.97 0.82
N PRO A 68 3.65 -1.27 1.09
CA PRO A 68 3.84 0.08 0.58
C PRO A 68 3.99 0.09 -0.95
N PHE A 69 3.20 0.94 -1.60
CA PHE A 69 3.32 1.25 -3.02
C PHE A 69 4.31 2.40 -3.26
N SER A 70 4.35 3.35 -2.33
CA SER A 70 5.23 4.50 -2.33
C SER A 70 5.49 4.99 -0.91
N ASP A 71 6.66 5.56 -0.69
CA ASP A 71 6.88 6.55 0.35
C ASP A 71 6.63 7.92 -0.30
N ILE A 72 5.83 8.78 0.33
CA ILE A 72 5.54 10.10 -0.24
C ILE A 72 6.57 11.16 0.17
N ASN A 73 7.43 10.84 1.14
CA ASN A 73 8.47 11.73 1.68
C ASN A 73 9.84 11.58 1.01
N VAL A 74 10.02 10.60 0.11
CA VAL A 74 11.31 10.36 -0.59
C VAL A 74 11.62 11.33 -1.74
N GLY A 75 10.78 12.36 -1.94
CA GLY A 75 11.01 13.49 -2.84
C GLY A 75 10.05 13.58 -4.03
N GLU A 76 10.07 14.73 -4.71
CA GLU A 76 9.25 15.01 -5.89
C GLU A 76 10.08 14.95 -7.19
N PRO A 77 9.68 14.17 -8.20
CA PRO A 77 8.46 13.37 -8.27
C PRO A 77 8.54 12.06 -7.46
N ILE A 78 7.42 11.71 -6.83
CA ILE A 78 7.24 10.60 -5.89
C ILE A 78 7.38 9.27 -6.65
N PRO A 79 8.41 8.46 -6.38
CA PRO A 79 8.65 7.21 -7.06
C PRO A 79 7.78 6.08 -6.49
N CYS A 80 7.18 5.26 -7.36
CA CYS A 80 6.28 4.18 -6.94
C CYS A 80 6.75 2.79 -7.37
N ALA A 81 6.16 1.76 -6.76
CA ALA A 81 6.49 0.36 -7.01
C ALA A 81 6.19 -0.12 -8.42
N ASP A 82 5.32 0.58 -9.17
CA ASP A 82 5.08 0.30 -10.58
C ASP A 82 6.22 0.74 -11.51
N GLY A 83 7.27 1.37 -10.95
CA GLY A 83 8.41 1.96 -11.65
C GLY A 83 8.15 3.37 -12.19
N GLY A 84 6.95 3.91 -11.97
CA GLY A 84 6.58 5.28 -12.33
C GLY A 84 7.01 6.29 -11.28
N GLN A 85 6.84 7.57 -11.63
CA GLN A 85 6.97 8.68 -10.70
C GLN A 85 5.78 9.62 -10.89
N TYR A 86 5.20 10.08 -9.78
CA TYR A 86 3.96 10.86 -9.76
C TYR A 86 4.15 12.13 -8.93
N LEU A 87 3.38 13.17 -9.22
CA LEU A 87 3.41 14.42 -8.46
C LEU A 87 2.08 14.53 -7.72
N ILE A 88 2.13 14.88 -6.44
CA ILE A 88 0.96 15.39 -5.75
C ILE A 88 0.80 16.83 -6.23
N ILE A 89 -0.24 17.09 -7.01
CA ILE A 89 -0.54 18.46 -7.45
C ILE A 89 -1.27 19.11 -6.27
N GLY A 90 -0.49 19.63 -5.32
CA GLY A 90 -1.04 20.49 -4.27
C GLY A 90 -1.70 21.70 -4.91
N SER A 91 -2.90 22.05 -4.42
CA SER A 91 -3.53 23.32 -4.74
C SER A 91 -2.58 24.46 -4.33
N ASP A 92 -2.06 25.18 -5.32
CA ASP A 92 -1.41 26.47 -5.09
C ASP A 92 -2.39 27.36 -4.31
N GLU A 93 -1.98 27.79 -3.12
CA GLU A 93 -2.58 28.85 -2.30
C GLU A 93 -4.03 28.59 -1.84
N PHE A 94 -4.28 28.44 -0.53
CA PHE A 94 -5.22 29.28 0.24
C PHE A 94 -5.36 28.81 1.70
N ASP A 95 -5.10 29.78 2.58
CA ASP A 95 -5.63 30.02 3.91
C ASP A 95 -5.41 29.04 5.08
N GLU A 96 -5.02 29.69 6.18
CA GLU A 96 -4.85 29.18 7.53
C GLU A 96 -6.13 28.53 8.07
N GLU A 97 -5.90 27.54 8.94
CA GLU A 97 -6.87 26.87 9.83
C GLU A 97 -7.72 25.74 9.22
N VAL A 98 -7.35 24.52 9.64
CA VAL A 98 -8.01 23.21 9.40
C VAL A 98 -7.71 22.55 8.05
N GLY A 99 -6.44 22.56 7.65
CA GLY A 99 -5.92 21.65 6.62
C GLY A 99 -5.37 20.39 7.27
N VAL A 100 -6.02 19.25 7.06
CA VAL A 100 -5.39 17.96 7.31
C VAL A 100 -4.22 17.88 6.32
N SER A 101 -3.00 18.11 6.79
CA SER A 101 -1.87 18.30 5.90
C SER A 101 -1.37 16.97 5.39
N ALA A 102 -1.18 16.85 4.09
CA ALA A 102 -0.41 15.79 3.44
C ALA A 102 0.98 15.55 4.07
N ASN A 103 1.47 16.43 4.95
CA ASN A 103 2.71 16.26 5.73
C ASN A 103 2.66 15.13 6.78
N GLU A 104 1.51 14.53 7.05
CA GLU A 104 1.41 13.44 8.03
C GLU A 104 1.32 12.05 7.39
N ILE A 105 1.07 11.98 6.08
CA ILE A 105 1.03 10.70 5.38
C ILE A 105 2.47 10.31 5.06
N GLU A 106 2.86 9.12 5.48
CA GLU A 106 4.22 8.62 5.35
C GLU A 106 4.32 7.68 4.14
N LEU A 107 3.37 6.76 4.04
CA LEU A 107 3.32 5.75 2.99
C LEU A 107 1.93 5.66 2.36
N VAL A 108 1.90 5.42 1.06
CA VAL A 108 0.69 5.01 0.32
C VAL A 108 0.90 3.57 -0.14
N GLY A 109 -0.10 2.72 0.02
CA GLY A 109 0.07 1.29 -0.27
C GLY A 109 -1.23 0.50 -0.28
N PHE A 110 -1.09 -0.80 -0.05
CA PHE A 110 -2.18 -1.75 -0.11
C PHE A 110 -2.32 -2.49 1.21
N LEU A 111 -3.52 -2.55 1.77
CA LEU A 111 -3.89 -3.59 2.71
C LEU A 111 -4.37 -4.80 1.94
N ILE A 112 -3.71 -5.93 2.18
CA ILE A 112 -4.02 -7.19 1.50
C ILE A 112 -4.37 -8.29 2.49
N ARG A 113 -5.31 -9.14 2.12
CA ARG A 113 -5.73 -10.31 2.90
C ARG A 113 -6.09 -11.45 1.98
N VAL A 114 -5.80 -12.69 2.38
CA VAL A 114 -6.35 -13.88 1.74
C VAL A 114 -7.36 -14.54 2.67
N SER A 115 -8.59 -14.75 2.19
CA SER A 115 -9.64 -15.47 2.89
C SER A 115 -10.41 -16.35 1.91
N GLU A 116 -10.63 -17.63 2.24
CA GLU A 116 -11.41 -18.55 1.40
C GLU A 116 -10.99 -18.59 -0.08
N ALA A 117 -9.69 -18.56 -0.35
CA ALA A 117 -9.09 -18.47 -1.70
C ALA A 117 -9.43 -17.18 -2.49
N VAL A 118 -9.94 -16.16 -1.82
CA VAL A 118 -10.12 -14.80 -2.35
C VAL A 118 -8.99 -13.92 -1.81
N LEU A 119 -8.32 -13.22 -2.72
CA LEU A 119 -7.42 -12.12 -2.40
C LEU A 119 -8.23 -10.83 -2.38
N GLU A 120 -8.18 -10.14 -1.25
CA GLU A 120 -8.72 -8.80 -1.06
C GLU A 120 -7.55 -7.80 -1.09
N ILE A 121 -7.70 -6.74 -1.89
CA ILE A 121 -6.74 -5.64 -2.00
C ILE A 121 -7.49 -4.34 -1.80
N CYS A 122 -7.22 -3.67 -0.70
CA CYS A 122 -7.71 -2.34 -0.39
C CYS A 122 -6.55 -1.37 -0.48
N PRO A 123 -6.72 -0.19 -1.07
CA PRO A 123 -5.72 0.83 -0.92
C PRO A 123 -5.74 1.39 0.51
N ALA A 124 -4.59 1.86 0.98
CA ALA A 124 -4.40 2.29 2.35
C ALA A 124 -3.26 3.30 2.46
N VAL A 125 -3.24 4.02 3.57
CA VAL A 125 -2.14 4.92 3.93
C VAL A 125 -1.60 4.59 5.31
N PHE A 126 -0.33 4.91 5.50
CA PHE A 126 0.32 4.95 6.80
C PHE A 126 0.48 6.41 7.22
N ARG A 127 -0.01 6.75 8.41
CA ARG A 127 0.03 8.11 8.95
C ARG A 127 0.21 8.06 10.46
N GLY A 128 1.19 8.80 10.97
CA GLY A 128 1.38 8.98 12.42
C GLY A 128 1.60 7.68 13.20
N GLY A 129 2.16 6.64 12.56
CA GLY A 129 2.37 5.33 13.17
C GLY A 129 1.19 4.35 13.07
N GLU A 130 0.08 4.74 12.45
CA GLU A 130 -1.13 3.91 12.27
C GLU A 130 -1.47 3.71 10.78
N TYR A 131 -2.18 2.61 10.48
CA TYR A 131 -2.68 2.32 9.15
C TYR A 131 -4.19 2.46 9.12
N GLU A 132 -4.68 3.16 8.10
CA GLU A 132 -6.11 3.29 7.86
C GLU A 132 -6.47 2.57 6.56
N THR A 133 -7.51 1.73 6.59
CA THR A 133 -8.16 1.27 5.37
C THR A 133 -8.84 2.47 4.75
N VAL A 134 -8.47 2.81 3.52
CA VAL A 134 -9.02 4.00 2.88
C VAL A 134 -9.82 3.55 1.67
N ASN A 135 -11.07 3.99 1.57
CA ASN A 135 -11.64 4.16 0.24
C ASN A 135 -10.87 5.32 -0.39
N LEU A 136 -9.86 5.09 -1.24
CA LEU A 136 -9.01 6.19 -1.77
C LEU A 136 -9.80 7.33 -2.41
N MET A 137 -11.05 7.10 -2.80
CA MET A 137 -11.95 8.14 -3.30
C MET A 137 -12.47 9.11 -2.21
N GLU A 138 -12.40 8.71 -0.94
CA GLU A 138 -12.80 9.48 0.24
C GLU A 138 -11.59 10.08 0.99
N LEU A 139 -10.37 9.75 0.58
CA LEU A 139 -9.16 10.40 1.10
C LEU A 139 -9.03 11.83 0.55
N GLU A 140 -8.20 12.64 1.19
CA GLU A 140 -7.75 13.96 0.73
C GLU A 140 -7.58 13.98 -0.79
N GLU A 141 -8.12 15.02 -1.47
CA GLU A 141 -8.11 15.14 -2.94
C GLU A 141 -6.71 14.90 -3.54
N ASP A 142 -5.68 15.25 -2.76
CA ASP A 142 -4.25 15.13 -3.04
C ASP A 142 -3.79 13.69 -3.32
N LEU A 143 -4.47 12.67 -2.78
CA LEU A 143 -4.10 11.26 -2.97
C LEU A 143 -4.89 10.55 -4.07
N LYS A 144 -5.81 11.27 -4.72
CA LYS A 144 -6.51 10.80 -5.90
C LYS A 144 -5.56 10.46 -7.04
N GLU A 145 -4.42 11.15 -7.13
CA GLU A 145 -3.40 10.93 -8.17
C GLU A 145 -2.78 9.53 -8.13
N PHE A 146 -2.79 8.86 -6.96
CA PHE A 146 -2.31 7.48 -6.83
C PHE A 146 -3.38 6.43 -7.22
N SER A 147 -4.65 6.81 -7.33
CA SER A 147 -5.74 5.85 -7.60
C SER A 147 -5.58 5.11 -8.92
N GLU A 148 -5.31 5.82 -10.02
CA GLU A 148 -5.15 5.18 -11.34
C GLU A 148 -3.82 4.39 -11.43
N PRO A 149 -2.67 4.90 -10.97
CA PRO A 149 -1.43 4.13 -10.86
C PRO A 149 -1.59 2.81 -10.11
N MET A 150 -2.22 2.83 -8.93
CA MET A 150 -2.42 1.66 -8.10
C MET A 150 -3.36 0.65 -8.76
N ASP A 151 -4.46 1.10 -9.38
CA ASP A 151 -5.37 0.22 -10.11
C ASP A 151 -4.68 -0.44 -11.31
N ARG A 152 -3.96 0.33 -12.12
CA ARG A 152 -3.15 -0.20 -13.23
C ARG A 152 -2.08 -1.16 -12.72
N PHE A 153 -1.47 -0.88 -11.58
CA PHE A 153 -0.47 -1.74 -10.98
C PHE A 153 -1.07 -3.10 -10.59
N VAL A 154 -2.18 -3.13 -9.86
CA VAL A 154 -2.88 -4.38 -9.49
C VAL A 154 -3.29 -5.16 -10.74
N ASN A 155 -3.87 -4.49 -11.73
CA ASN A 155 -4.37 -5.14 -12.95
C ASN A 155 -3.27 -5.83 -13.79
N LYS A 156 -1.99 -5.42 -13.67
CA LYS A 156 -0.86 -6.10 -14.35
C LYS A 156 -0.66 -7.56 -13.89
N PHE A 157 -1.14 -7.90 -12.70
CA PHE A 157 -0.95 -9.22 -12.09
C PHE A 157 -2.19 -10.11 -12.19
N VAL A 158 -3.27 -9.64 -12.82
CA VAL A 158 -4.45 -10.46 -13.09
C VAL A 158 -4.15 -11.38 -14.28
N LYS A 159 -4.24 -12.69 -14.06
CA LYS A 159 -4.04 -13.72 -15.09
C LYS A 159 -5.26 -13.77 -16.01
N ASN A 160 -5.00 -13.79 -17.32
CA ASN A 160 -6.01 -14.02 -18.35
C ASN A 160 -6.41 -15.50 -18.45
#